data_AF-A0A8H3QKX0-F1
#
_entry.id   AF-A0A8H3QKX0-F1
#
_cell.length_a   1.000
_cell.length_b   1.000
_cell.length_c   1.000
_cell.angle_alpha   90.00
_cell.angle_beta   90.00
_cell.angle_gamma   90.00
#
_symmetry.space_group_name_H-M   'P 1'
#
loop_
_entity.id
_entity.type
_entity.pdbx_description
1 polymer ?
#
loop_
_entity_poly.entity_id
_entity_poly.type
_entity_poly.pdbx_seq_one_letter_code
_entity_poly.pdbx_strand_id
1 'polypeptide(L)'
;MYEIIEDYYLVPSRYAEIAQSNPSLLYLQDTQVRLEYLETARYITVHHTEWDRHNPRHRQEVEEACQFTRQRRREAQQEEQSRRLAELNIALCRECQMPVNLNELPESSLCEDCSKE
;
A
#
# COMPACT_ATOMS: atom_id res chain seq x y z
N MET A 1 -6.39 -17.21 41.32
CA MET A 1 -5.95 -18.30 40.43
C MET A 1 -6.46 -17.91 39.06
N TYR A 2 -5.60 -17.35 38.21
CA TYR A 2 -5.99 -16.92 36.86
C TYR A 2 -5.40 -17.95 35.89
N GLU A 3 -6.27 -18.68 35.22
CA GLU A 3 -5.90 -19.53 34.08
C GLU A 3 -5.55 -18.61 32.92
N ILE A 4 -4.26 -18.50 32.63
CA ILE A 4 -3.77 -17.84 31.43
C ILE A 4 -3.96 -18.85 30.30
N ILE A 5 -4.98 -18.62 29.47
CA ILE A 5 -5.17 -19.34 28.21
C ILE A 5 -4.14 -18.79 27.23
N GLU A 6 -3.05 -19.52 27.02
CA GLU A 6 -2.06 -19.22 25.98
C GLU A 6 -2.61 -19.68 24.63
N ASP A 7 -3.35 -18.80 23.94
CA ASP A 7 -3.68 -18.98 22.53
C ASP A 7 -2.40 -18.73 21.69
N TYR A 8 -1.62 -19.79 21.50
CA TYR A 8 -0.51 -19.81 20.55
C TYR A 8 -1.06 -19.71 19.13
N TYR A 9 -1.03 -18.52 18.54
CA TYR A 9 -1.21 -18.38 17.11
C TYR A 9 -0.07 -19.11 16.38
N LEU A 10 -0.44 -20.13 15.60
CA LEU A 10 0.44 -20.84 14.67
C LEU A 10 0.88 -19.89 13.55
N VAL A 11 1.94 -19.12 13.80
CA VAL A 11 2.63 -18.33 12.78
C VAL A 11 3.32 -19.32 11.82
N PRO A 12 3.03 -19.27 10.51
CA PRO A 12 3.73 -20.10 9.53
C PRO A 12 5.25 -19.87 9.63
N SER A 13 6.05 -20.94 9.62
CA SER A 13 7.51 -20.89 9.83
C SER A 13 8.25 -19.88 8.94
N ARG A 14 7.71 -19.59 7.75
CA ARG A 14 8.22 -18.54 6.84
C ARG A 14 8.13 -17.10 7.38
N TYR A 15 7.43 -16.89 8.50
CA TYR A 15 7.33 -15.62 9.24
C TYR A 15 7.84 -15.73 10.68
N ALA A 16 8.35 -16.89 11.10
CA ALA A 16 8.76 -17.15 12.49
C ALA A 16 10.24 -16.83 12.80
N GLU A 17 11.00 -16.31 11.83
CA GLU A 17 12.33 -15.72 12.05
C GLU A 17 12.18 -14.25 11.65
N ILE A 18 12.28 -13.25 12.54
CA ILE A 18 13.38 -12.97 13.46
C ILE A 18 12.78 -12.48 14.80
N ALA A 19 12.18 -13.38 15.58
CA ALA A 19 11.97 -13.17 17.01
C ALA A 19 13.18 -13.73 17.79
N GLN A 20 14.38 -13.35 17.37
CA GLN A 20 15.57 -13.37 18.21
C GLN A 20 16.25 -12.02 18.01
N SER A 21 15.66 -11.00 18.65
CA SER A 21 16.32 -9.73 18.90
C SER A 21 17.63 -10.06 19.62
N ASN A 22 18.75 -10.08 18.90
CA ASN A 22 20.05 -10.03 19.55
C ASN A 22 20.00 -8.78 20.43
N PRO A 23 20.09 -8.88 21.77
CA PRO A 23 19.90 -7.74 22.67
C PRO A 23 20.95 -6.64 22.47
N SER A 24 22.00 -6.94 21.69
CA SER A 24 23.03 -5.98 21.25
C SER A 24 22.58 -5.10 20.08
N LEU A 25 21.55 -5.50 19.33
CA LEU A 25 21.06 -4.76 18.16
C LEU A 25 20.00 -3.75 18.59
N LEU A 26 20.46 -2.54 18.84
CA LEU A 26 19.59 -1.41 19.14
C LEU A 26 18.98 -0.87 17.85
N TYR A 27 17.69 -0.57 17.89
CA TYR A 27 16.93 0.08 16.82
C TYR A 27 16.48 1.47 17.27
N LEU A 28 16.37 2.40 16.34
CA LEU A 28 15.75 3.70 16.61
C LEU A 28 14.25 3.49 16.81
N GLN A 29 13.71 4.03 17.91
CA GLN A 29 12.31 3.86 18.32
C GLN A 29 11.35 4.16 17.15
N ASP A 30 10.35 3.29 16.97
CA ASP A 30 9.33 3.35 15.91
C ASP A 30 9.87 3.31 14.47
N THR A 31 11.10 2.84 14.28
CA THR A 31 11.68 2.61 12.96
C THR A 31 12.33 1.23 12.84
N GLN A 32 12.61 0.80 11.61
CA GLN A 32 13.38 -0.41 11.32
C GLN A 32 14.89 -0.13 11.19
N VAL A 33 15.35 1.07 11.57
CA VAL A 33 16.75 1.47 11.38
C VAL A 33 17.57 1.04 12.60
N ARG A 34 18.60 0.23 12.36
CA ARG A 34 19.57 -0.17 13.40
C ARG A 34 20.46 1.02 13.77
N LEU A 35 20.68 1.23 15.07
CA LEU A 35 21.48 2.35 15.58
C LEU A 35 22.91 2.34 15.02
N GLU A 36 23.50 1.16 14.82
CA GLU A 36 24.86 1.02 14.23
C GLU A 36 24.96 1.56 12.80
N TYR A 37 23.84 1.66 12.07
CA TYR A 37 23.80 2.20 10.72
C TYR A 37 23.24 3.61 10.66
N LEU A 38 22.92 4.24 11.79
CA LEU A 38 22.36 5.59 11.77
C LEU A 38 23.32 6.61 11.16
N GLU A 39 24.60 6.53 11.47
CA GLU A 39 25.60 7.42 10.89
C GLU A 39 25.72 7.21 9.38
N THR A 40 25.71 5.95 8.92
CA THR A 40 25.72 5.61 7.50
C THR A 40 24.46 6.09 6.79
N ALA A 41 23.28 5.86 7.37
CA ALA A 41 22.01 6.31 6.83
C ALA A 41 21.98 7.84 6.74
N ARG A 42 22.42 8.53 7.80
CA ARG A 42 22.55 10.00 7.82
C ARG A 42 23.51 10.49 6.74
N TYR A 43 24.68 9.87 6.59
CA TYR A 43 25.65 10.23 5.55
C TYR A 43 25.06 10.08 4.15
N ILE A 44 24.41 8.94 3.87
CA ILE A 44 23.75 8.67 2.59
C ILE A 44 22.66 9.72 2.32
N THR A 45 21.80 10.01 3.29
CA THR A 45 20.74 11.01 3.14
C THR A 45 21.32 12.40 2.85
N VAL A 46 22.32 12.84 3.62
CA VAL A 46 22.97 14.14 3.39
C VAL A 46 23.60 14.19 2.02
N HIS A 47 24.36 13.16 1.63
CA HIS A 47 25.00 13.08 0.32
C HIS A 47 23.97 13.14 -0.82
N HIS A 48 22.85 12.42 -0.72
CA HIS A 48 21.76 12.53 -1.71
C HIS A 48 21.18 13.94 -1.77
N THR A 49 20.89 14.57 -0.63
CA THR A 49 20.34 15.94 -0.63
C THR A 49 21.32 16.97 -1.21
N GLU A 50 22.61 16.83 -0.94
CA GLU A 50 23.64 17.68 -1.53
C GLU A 50 23.74 17.43 -3.03
N TRP A 51 23.74 16.17 -3.46
CA TRP A 51 23.80 15.82 -4.86
C TRP A 51 22.58 16.33 -5.64
N ASP A 52 21.37 16.20 -5.07
CA ASP A 52 20.13 16.77 -5.63
C ASP A 52 20.18 18.29 -5.74
N ARG A 53 20.79 18.97 -4.75
CA ARG A 53 20.97 20.43 -4.78
C ARG A 53 21.90 20.86 -5.92
N HIS A 54 22.95 20.10 -6.18
CA HIS A 54 23.91 20.39 -7.26
C HIS A 54 23.40 19.91 -8.64
N ASN A 55 22.44 18.98 -8.68
CA ASN A 55 21.92 18.38 -9.91
C ASN A 55 20.39 18.52 -10.02
N PRO A 56 19.85 19.75 -10.13
CA PRO A 56 18.41 20.00 -10.10
C PRO A 56 17.67 19.34 -11.26
N ARG A 57 18.31 19.23 -12.44
CA ARG A 57 17.75 18.54 -13.60
C ARG A 57 17.54 17.05 -13.33
N HIS A 58 18.54 16.39 -12.75
CA HIS A 58 18.41 14.97 -12.43
C HIS A 58 17.34 14.74 -11.37
N ARG A 59 17.28 15.59 -10.34
CA ARG A 59 16.19 15.53 -9.34
C ARG A 59 14.82 15.58 -10.00
N GLN A 60 14.63 16.49 -10.97
CA GLN A 60 13.38 16.59 -11.72
C GLN A 60 13.09 15.32 -12.54
N GLU A 61 14.09 14.78 -13.25
CA GLU A 61 13.94 13.54 -14.03
C GLU A 61 13.51 12.35 -13.15
N VAL A 62 14.10 12.22 -11.95
CA VAL A 62 13.72 11.19 -10.97
C VAL A 62 12.30 11.40 -10.46
N GLU A 63 11.91 12.64 -10.18
CA GLU A 63 10.57 12.97 -9.70
C GLU A 63 9.50 12.66 -10.75
N GLU A 64 9.75 13.01 -12.01
CA GLU A 64 8.87 12.69 -13.15
C GLU A 64 8.72 11.18 -13.34
N ALA A 65 9.83 10.42 -13.30
CA ALA A 65 9.78 8.96 -13.35
C ALA A 65 9.01 8.35 -12.17
N CYS A 66 9.16 8.92 -10.97
CA CYS A 66 8.39 8.51 -9.79
C CYS A 66 6.89 8.79 -9.95
N GLN A 67 6.52 9.93 -10.53
CA GLN A 67 5.11 10.26 -10.80
C GLN A 67 4.52 9.30 -11.84
N PHE A 68 5.25 9.05 -12.94
CA PHE A 68 4.82 8.12 -13.98
C PHE A 68 4.57 6.71 -13.43
N THR A 69 5.52 6.17 -12.65
CA THR A 69 5.38 4.84 -12.05
C THR A 69 4.22 4.75 -11.06
N ARG A 70 4.00 5.80 -10.24
CA ARG A 70 2.83 5.89 -9.34
C ARG A 70 1.52 5.91 -10.12
N GLN A 71 1.44 6.67 -11.20
CA GLN A 71 0.26 6.76 -12.03
C GLN A 71 -0.07 5.40 -12.67
N ARG A 72 0.92 4.76 -13.30
CA ARG A 72 0.79 3.42 -13.89
C ARG A 72 0.32 2.37 -12.88
N ARG A 73 0.81 2.45 -11.64
CA ARG A 73 0.39 1.53 -10.57
C ARG A 73 -1.08 1.73 -10.18
N ARG A 74 -1.55 2.98 -10.12
CA ARG A 74 -2.96 3.28 -9.82
C ARG A 74 -3.87 2.78 -10.94
N GLU A 75 -3.50 3.04 -12.20
CA GLU A 75 -4.22 2.56 -13.37
C GLU A 75 -4.32 1.02 -13.38
N ALA A 76 -3.21 0.32 -13.16
CA ALA A 76 -3.20 -1.13 -13.10
C ALA A 76 -4.07 -1.68 -11.94
N GLN A 77 -4.08 -1.01 -10.79
CA GLN A 77 -4.93 -1.38 -9.67
C GLN A 77 -6.42 -1.18 -9.98
N GLN A 78 -6.77 -0.08 -10.67
CA GLN A 78 -8.14 0.21 -11.09
C GLN A 78 -8.61 -0.77 -12.17
N GLU A 79 -7.75 -1.11 -13.13
CA GLU A 79 -8.03 -2.10 -14.16
C GLU A 79 -8.29 -3.48 -13.54
N GLU A 80 -7.43 -3.92 -12.61
CA GLU A 80 -7.61 -5.18 -11.88
C GLU A 80 -8.89 -5.18 -11.04
N GLN A 81 -9.23 -4.08 -10.36
CA GLN A 81 -10.51 -3.95 -9.65
C GLN A 81 -11.70 -4.05 -10.62
N SER A 82 -11.63 -3.36 -11.75
CA SER A 82 -12.69 -3.36 -12.77
C SER A 82 -12.89 -4.76 -13.35
N ARG A 83 -11.79 -5.48 -13.60
CA ARG A 83 -11.81 -6.86 -14.07
C ARG A 83 -12.46 -7.80 -13.04
N ARG A 84 -12.12 -7.68 -11.76
CA ARG A 84 -12.75 -8.48 -10.69
C ARG A 84 -14.24 -8.20 -10.56
N LEU A 85 -14.67 -6.95 -10.70
CA LEU A 85 -16.07 -6.58 -10.69
C LEU A 85 -16.81 -7.21 -11.89
N ALA A 86 -16.21 -7.17 -13.08
CA ALA A 86 -16.75 -7.82 -14.28
C ALA A 86 -16.84 -9.36 -14.13
N GLU A 87 -15.81 -10.01 -13.58
CA GLU A 87 -15.82 -11.46 -13.28
C GLU A 87 -16.96 -11.84 -12.32
N LEU A 88 -17.33 -10.95 -11.40
CA LEU A 88 -18.43 -11.13 -10.45
C LEU A 88 -19.80 -10.69 -10.99
N ASN A 89 -19.88 -10.21 -12.24
CA ASN A 89 -21.06 -9.54 -12.81
C ASN A 89 -21.58 -8.40 -11.91
N ILE A 90 -20.68 -7.60 -11.34
CA ILE A 90 -21.02 -6.45 -10.51
C ILE A 90 -20.64 -5.18 -11.28
N ALA A 91 -21.54 -4.20 -11.34
CA ALA A 91 -21.25 -2.84 -11.77
C ALA A 91 -21.67 -1.84 -10.67
N LEU A 92 -21.04 -0.67 -10.66
CA LEU A 92 -21.31 0.36 -9.65
C LEU A 92 -22.38 1.32 -10.15
N CYS A 93 -23.37 1.63 -9.30
CA CYS A 93 -24.34 2.69 -9.56
C CYS A 93 -23.62 4.03 -9.77
N ARG A 94 -24.01 4.77 -10.82
CA ARG A 94 -23.35 6.04 -11.17
C ARG A 94 -23.48 7.13 -10.10
N GLU A 95 -24.55 7.12 -9.31
CA GLU A 95 -24.83 8.16 -8.31
C GLU A 95 -24.28 7.79 -6.92
N CYS A 96 -24.67 6.63 -6.41
CA CYS A 96 -24.33 6.23 -5.04
C CYS A 96 -23.11 5.30 -4.94
N GLN A 97 -22.50 4.90 -6.07
CA GLN A 97 -21.37 3.97 -6.15
C GLN A 97 -21.62 2.60 -5.49
N MET A 98 -22.88 2.23 -5.25
CA MET A 98 -23.23 0.92 -4.71
C MET A 98 -23.01 -0.19 -5.75
N PRO A 99 -22.47 -1.35 -5.35
CA PRO A 99 -22.35 -2.51 -6.22
C PRO A 99 -23.74 -3.11 -6.53
N VAL A 100 -24.05 -3.27 -7.81
CA VAL A 100 -25.30 -3.83 -8.32
C VAL A 100 -24.95 -4.94 -9.32
N ASN A 101 -25.78 -5.98 -9.39
CA ASN A 101 -25.61 -7.03 -10.39
C ASN A 101 -25.81 -6.45 -11.80
N LEU A 102 -24.88 -6.74 -12.71
CA LEU A 102 -24.94 -6.33 -14.12
C LEU A 102 -26.22 -6.81 -14.83
N ASN A 103 -26.78 -7.95 -14.41
CA ASN A 103 -28.04 -8.46 -14.96
C ASN A 103 -29.27 -7.71 -14.45
N GLU A 104 -29.15 -7.01 -13.32
CA GLU A 104 -30.24 -6.28 -12.66
C GLU A 104 -30.11 -4.77 -12.88
N LEU A 105 -29.02 -4.31 -13.51
CA LEU A 105 -28.81 -2.90 -13.82
C LEU A 105 -29.65 -2.50 -15.04
N PRO A 106 -30.59 -1.56 -14.88
CA PRO A 106 -31.29 -0.97 -16.02
C PRO A 106 -30.34 -0.19 -16.92
N GLU A 107 -30.73 0.08 -18.17
CA GLU A 107 -29.96 0.85 -19.16
C GLU A 107 -29.48 2.23 -18.65
N SER A 108 -30.13 2.75 -17.60
CA SER A 108 -29.78 4.00 -16.93
C SER A 108 -28.53 3.94 -16.05
N SER A 109 -27.92 2.77 -15.80
CA SER A 109 -26.74 2.60 -14.91
C SER A 109 -26.94 3.08 -13.47
N LEU A 110 -28.18 3.12 -13.01
CA LEU A 110 -28.59 3.49 -11.66
C LEU A 110 -29.09 2.26 -10.91
N CYS A 111 -28.84 2.18 -9.60
CA CYS A 111 -29.47 1.17 -8.76
C CYS A 111 -30.98 1.44 -8.64
N GLU A 112 -31.73 0.43 -8.18
CA GLU A 112 -33.17 0.57 -7.99
C GLU A 112 -33.55 1.79 -7.14
N ASP A 113 -32.77 2.09 -6.10
CA ASP A 113 -33.05 3.21 -5.19
C ASP A 113 -32.86 4.56 -5.89
N CYS A 114 -31.76 4.74 -6.63
CA CYS A 114 -31.47 5.97 -7.38
C CYS A 114 -32.37 6.14 -8.61
N SER A 115 -32.89 5.05 -9.19
CA SER A 115 -33.80 5.12 -10.34
C SER A 115 -35.23 5.59 -9.98
N LYS A 116 -35.56 5.61 -8.67
CA LYS A 116 -36.89 5.96 -8.14
C LYS A 116 -36.96 7.39 -7.59
N GLU A 117 -35.83 8.11 -7.55
CA GLU A 117 -35.74 9.55 -7.20
C GLU A 117 -35.95 10.43 -8.45
#